data_AF-A0A2D4JH28-F1
#
_entry.id   AF-A0A2D4JH28-F1
#
_cell.length_a   1.000
_cell.length_b   1.000
_cell.length_c   1.000
_cell.angle_alpha   90.00
_cell.angle_beta   90.00
_cell.angle_gamma   90.00
#
_symmetry.space_group_name_H-M   'P 1'
#
loop_
_entity.id
_entity.type
_entity.pdbx_description
1 polymer ?
#
loop_
_entity_poly.entity_id
_entity_poly.type
_entity_poly.pdbx_seq_one_letter_code
_entity_poly.pdbx_strand_id
1 'polypeptide(L)'
;GEPTILITLAHIFNNFSPLMCKVYLVEDVLMSFLLGILEGGGAVEAHPLIQQLLDLMWLLMEDYEVHECLKQLLMSLLRAYRFSPIVPDLGLQIHYLRLTIAILKHEKSRKYLLSNVLFDVLRSVVFFYIKSPLRVEEAGLQELIPTTWWPNRFNKEGKESKEVKNESSEERLRRRAYERGCQRLKKRIEV
;
A
#
# COMPACT_ATOMS: atom_id res chain seq x y z
N GLY A 1 27.87 -23.42 14.36
CA GLY A 1 26.63 -23.42 13.59
C GLY A 1 26.54 -22.20 12.70
N GLU A 2 26.47 -21.01 13.30
CA GLU A 2 26.35 -19.72 12.59
C GLU A 2 27.36 -19.44 11.46
N PRO A 3 28.69 -19.69 11.60
CA PRO A 3 29.61 -19.40 10.50
C PRO A 3 29.38 -20.30 9.29
N THR A 4 29.01 -21.56 9.50
CA THR A 4 28.69 -22.50 8.42
C THR A 4 27.43 -22.07 7.67
N ILE A 5 26.41 -21.58 8.39
CA ILE A 5 25.19 -21.04 7.80
C ILE A 5 25.52 -19.82 6.93
N LEU A 6 26.31 -18.88 7.45
CA LEU A 6 26.66 -17.67 6.72
C LEU A 6 27.49 -17.96 5.45
N ILE A 7 28.45 -18.88 5.53
CA ILE A 7 29.24 -19.32 4.36
C ILE A 7 28.34 -19.98 3.31
N THR A 8 27.39 -20.82 3.76
CA THR A 8 26.44 -21.47 2.85
C THR A 8 25.54 -20.42 2.17
N LEU A 9 25.02 -19.46 2.94
CA LEU A 9 24.23 -18.35 2.40
C LEU A 9 25.06 -17.51 1.42
N ALA A 10 26.32 -17.21 1.71
CA ALA A 10 27.19 -16.49 0.78
C ALA A 10 27.34 -17.21 -0.57
N HIS A 11 27.48 -18.54 -0.56
CA HIS A 11 27.50 -19.33 -1.80
C HIS A 11 26.18 -19.27 -2.58
N ILE A 12 25.05 -19.25 -1.89
CA ILE A 12 23.73 -19.06 -2.52
C ILE A 12 23.64 -17.65 -3.11
N PHE A 13 24.02 -16.63 -2.36
CA PHE A 13 23.99 -15.23 -2.78
C PHE A 13 24.89 -14.96 -3.98
N ASN A 14 26.06 -15.60 -4.10
CA ASN A 14 26.90 -15.47 -5.31
C ASN A 14 26.17 -15.84 -6.62
N ASN A 15 25.17 -16.73 -6.57
CA ASN A 15 24.36 -17.08 -7.73
C ASN A 15 23.05 -16.28 -7.78
N PHE A 16 22.53 -15.86 -6.64
CA PHE A 16 21.27 -15.14 -6.49
C PHE A 16 21.39 -13.63 -6.78
N SER A 17 22.46 -12.98 -6.33
CA SER A 17 22.63 -11.52 -6.48
C SER A 17 22.59 -11.04 -7.94
N PRO A 18 23.25 -11.72 -8.91
CA PRO A 18 23.15 -11.33 -10.31
C PRO A 18 21.73 -11.46 -10.88
N LEU A 19 20.90 -12.34 -10.32
CA LEU A 19 19.51 -12.50 -10.70
C LEU A 19 18.66 -11.32 -10.18
N MET A 20 18.98 -10.78 -9.01
CA MET A 20 18.31 -9.62 -8.44
C MET A 20 18.58 -8.31 -9.20
N CYS A 21 19.54 -8.32 -10.13
CA CYS A 21 19.74 -7.22 -11.08
C CYS A 21 18.80 -7.29 -12.30
N LYS A 22 18.07 -8.39 -12.50
CA LYS A 22 17.17 -8.57 -13.65
C LYS A 22 15.77 -8.07 -13.32
N VAL A 23 15.32 -7.03 -14.04
CA VAL A 23 14.04 -6.35 -13.80
C VAL A 23 12.85 -7.30 -13.67
N TYR A 24 12.69 -8.24 -14.61
CA TYR A 24 11.56 -9.18 -14.60
C TYR A 24 11.58 -10.14 -13.41
N LEU A 25 12.75 -10.52 -12.89
CA LEU A 25 12.82 -11.36 -11.69
C LEU A 25 12.46 -10.56 -10.45
N VAL A 26 12.88 -9.30 -10.37
CA VAL A 26 12.51 -8.44 -9.26
C VAL A 26 11.00 -8.15 -9.26
N GLU A 27 10.44 -7.83 -10.43
CA GLU A 27 9.03 -7.48 -10.60
C GLU A 27 8.11 -8.69 -10.43
N ASP A 28 8.37 -9.81 -11.09
CA ASP A 28 7.41 -10.93 -11.10
C ASP A 28 7.67 -11.95 -9.98
N VAL A 29 8.92 -12.09 -9.52
CA VAL A 29 9.30 -13.13 -8.54
C VAL A 29 9.52 -12.54 -7.16
N LEU A 30 10.47 -11.60 -7.00
CA LEU A 30 10.80 -11.06 -5.68
C LEU A 30 9.64 -10.27 -5.08
N MET A 31 9.02 -9.37 -5.86
CA MET A 31 7.88 -8.59 -5.39
C MET A 31 6.72 -9.50 -4.99
N SER A 32 6.37 -10.48 -5.82
CA SER A 32 5.30 -11.46 -5.53
C SER A 32 5.59 -12.28 -4.27
N PHE A 33 6.83 -12.74 -4.08
CA PHE A 33 7.26 -13.44 -2.87
C PHE A 33 7.09 -12.57 -1.62
N LEU A 34 7.56 -11.32 -1.67
CA LEU A 34 7.48 -10.38 -0.55
C LEU A 34 6.04 -9.97 -0.23
N LEU A 35 5.19 -9.85 -1.24
CA LEU A 35 3.74 -9.64 -1.07
C LEU A 35 3.08 -10.85 -0.41
N GLY A 36 3.46 -12.08 -0.83
CA GLY A 36 3.03 -13.33 -0.22
C GLY A 36 3.29 -13.41 1.28
N ILE A 37 4.42 -12.87 1.75
CA ILE A 37 4.73 -12.79 3.19
C ILE A 37 3.68 -11.96 3.96
N LEU A 38 3.05 -10.97 3.31
CA LEU A 38 2.11 -10.01 3.92
C LEU A 38 0.63 -10.37 3.73
N GLU A 39 0.32 -11.48 3.06
CA GLU A 39 -1.06 -11.90 2.73
C GLU A 39 -1.94 -12.08 3.98
N GLY A 40 -1.34 -12.44 5.13
CA GLY A 40 -2.06 -12.63 6.40
C GLY A 40 -2.58 -11.37 7.09
N GLY A 41 -2.43 -10.18 6.49
CA GLY A 41 -2.87 -8.94 7.15
C GLY A 41 -1.95 -8.54 8.31
N GLY A 42 -2.35 -7.57 9.12
CA GLY A 42 -1.61 -7.17 10.33
C GLY A 42 -0.55 -6.07 10.17
N ALA A 43 0.00 -5.63 11.29
CA ALA A 43 1.01 -4.57 11.31
C ALA A 43 2.29 -5.01 10.60
N VAL A 44 3.02 -4.07 10.00
CA VAL A 44 4.31 -4.34 9.35
C VAL A 44 5.31 -4.98 10.34
N GLU A 45 5.24 -4.63 11.62
CA GLU A 45 6.06 -5.22 12.69
C GLU A 45 5.82 -6.73 12.89
N ALA A 46 4.68 -7.25 12.43
CA ALA A 46 4.37 -8.68 12.51
C ALA A 46 5.11 -9.52 11.46
N HIS A 47 5.87 -8.89 10.55
CA HIS A 47 6.53 -9.57 9.43
C HIS A 47 8.05 -9.35 9.45
N PRO A 48 8.77 -9.90 10.44
CA PRO A 48 10.21 -9.69 10.60
C PRO A 48 11.03 -10.26 9.43
N LEU A 49 10.48 -11.25 8.71
CA LEU A 49 11.13 -11.90 7.57
C LEU A 49 11.57 -10.91 6.48
N ILE A 50 10.79 -9.84 6.25
CA ILE A 50 11.16 -8.82 5.25
C ILE A 50 12.40 -8.05 5.72
N GLN A 51 12.47 -7.69 7.01
CA GLN A 51 13.65 -7.00 7.55
C GLN A 51 14.87 -7.91 7.49
N GLN A 52 14.73 -9.17 7.92
CA GLN A 52 15.82 -10.15 7.91
C GLN A 52 16.34 -10.44 6.50
N LEU A 53 15.45 -10.54 5.50
CA LEU A 53 15.86 -10.71 4.11
C LEU A 53 16.64 -9.49 3.60
N LEU A 54 16.18 -8.28 3.93
CA LEU A 54 16.89 -7.05 3.57
C LEU A 54 18.25 -6.98 4.27
N ASP A 55 18.35 -7.37 5.54
CA ASP A 55 19.64 -7.48 6.26
C ASP A 55 20.61 -8.43 5.54
N LEU A 56 20.12 -9.61 5.11
CA LEU A 56 20.92 -10.58 4.36
C LEU A 56 21.34 -10.05 2.99
N MET A 57 20.44 -9.38 2.26
CA MET A 57 20.77 -8.76 0.98
C MET A 57 21.87 -7.71 1.14
N TRP A 58 21.73 -6.81 2.12
CA TRP A 58 22.75 -5.80 2.43
C TRP A 58 24.06 -6.36 2.99
N LEU A 59 24.05 -7.60 3.48
CA LEU A 59 25.24 -8.27 4.01
C LEU A 59 25.99 -9.06 2.93
N LEU A 60 25.28 -9.69 2.00
CA LEU A 60 25.83 -10.71 1.10
C LEU A 60 25.87 -10.31 -0.37
N MET A 61 25.17 -9.25 -0.78
CA MET A 61 25.21 -8.72 -2.15
C MET A 61 26.16 -7.52 -2.21
N GLU A 62 26.70 -7.24 -3.40
CA GLU A 62 27.46 -6.03 -3.63
C GLU A 62 26.55 -4.78 -3.65
N ASP A 63 27.09 -3.62 -3.28
CA ASP A 63 26.32 -2.38 -3.16
C ASP A 63 25.52 -2.07 -4.43
N TYR A 64 26.11 -2.24 -5.61
CA TYR A 64 25.43 -1.97 -6.88
C TYR A 64 24.26 -2.93 -7.14
N GLU A 65 24.36 -4.18 -6.67
CA GLU A 65 23.32 -5.20 -6.84
C GLU A 65 22.12 -4.91 -5.93
N VAL A 66 22.38 -4.59 -4.65
CA VAL A 66 21.30 -4.23 -3.71
C VAL A 66 20.61 -2.95 -4.15
N HIS A 67 21.39 -1.96 -4.58
CA HIS A 67 20.86 -0.68 -5.06
C HIS A 67 19.95 -0.88 -6.28
N GLU A 68 20.41 -1.59 -7.30
CA GLU A 68 19.61 -1.83 -8.50
C GLU A 68 18.36 -2.67 -8.17
N CYS A 69 18.49 -3.72 -7.35
CA CYS A 69 17.35 -4.51 -6.89
C CYS A 69 16.30 -3.67 -6.15
N LEU A 70 16.72 -2.85 -5.17
CA LEU A 70 15.81 -2.01 -4.39
C LEU A 70 15.12 -0.95 -5.25
N LYS A 71 15.87 -0.35 -6.17
CA LYS A 71 15.33 0.61 -7.13
C LYS A 71 14.27 -0.04 -8.02
N GLN A 72 14.54 -1.19 -8.61
CA GLN A 72 13.59 -1.89 -9.46
C GLN A 72 12.36 -2.36 -8.68
N LEU A 73 12.54 -2.86 -7.45
CA LEU A 73 11.45 -3.26 -6.57
C LEU A 73 10.53 -2.09 -6.23
N LEU A 74 11.10 -0.95 -5.83
CA LEU A 74 10.32 0.23 -5.51
C LEU A 74 9.61 0.78 -6.76
N MET A 75 10.27 0.84 -7.90
CA MET A 75 9.65 1.30 -9.15
C MET A 75 8.48 0.41 -9.57
N SER A 76 8.61 -0.91 -9.39
CA SER A 76 7.56 -1.89 -9.66
C SER A 76 6.38 -1.71 -8.70
N LEU A 77 6.64 -1.52 -7.41
CA LEU A 77 5.63 -1.23 -6.40
C LEU A 77 4.84 0.05 -6.70
N LEU A 78 5.53 1.14 -7.07
CA LEU A 78 4.88 2.41 -7.42
C LEU A 78 3.99 2.25 -8.66
N ARG A 79 4.46 1.48 -9.65
CA ARG A 79 3.70 1.16 -10.86
C ARG A 79 2.47 0.31 -10.52
N ALA A 80 2.65 -0.76 -9.77
CA ALA A 80 1.58 -1.67 -9.36
C ALA A 80 0.50 -0.92 -8.54
N TYR A 81 0.91 -0.07 -7.61
CA TYR A 81 -0.01 0.83 -6.90
C TYR A 81 -0.75 1.77 -7.86
N ARG A 82 -0.03 2.46 -8.76
CA ARG A 82 -0.62 3.43 -9.69
C ARG A 82 -1.58 2.79 -10.71
N PHE A 83 -1.29 1.59 -11.19
CA PHE A 83 -2.08 0.96 -12.25
C PHE A 83 -3.05 -0.12 -11.75
N SER A 84 -3.00 -0.47 -10.46
CA SER A 84 -3.99 -1.37 -9.85
C SER A 84 -5.44 -0.88 -10.04
N PRO A 85 -6.40 -1.77 -10.33
CA PRO A 85 -7.80 -1.39 -10.43
C PRO A 85 -8.29 -0.81 -9.10
N ILE A 86 -9.11 0.24 -9.16
CA ILE A 86 -9.71 0.82 -7.97
C ILE A 86 -10.95 0.01 -7.62
N VAL A 87 -10.92 -0.65 -6.47
CA VAL A 87 -12.03 -1.42 -5.91
C VAL A 87 -12.39 -0.84 -4.53
N PRO A 88 -13.63 -1.01 -4.03
CA PRO A 88 -14.10 -0.35 -2.81
C PRO A 88 -13.27 -0.62 -1.54
N ASP A 89 -12.63 -1.79 -1.45
CA ASP A 89 -11.80 -2.21 -0.32
C ASP A 89 -10.35 -1.70 -0.43
N LEU A 90 -9.94 -1.22 -1.61
CA LEU A 90 -8.57 -0.83 -1.94
C LEU A 90 -7.53 -1.91 -1.59
N GLY A 91 -7.94 -3.19 -1.59
CA GLY A 91 -7.14 -4.28 -1.03
C GLY A 91 -5.75 -4.37 -1.66
N LEU A 92 -5.67 -4.28 -2.99
CA LEU A 92 -4.41 -4.30 -3.74
C LEU A 92 -3.53 -3.09 -3.42
N GLN A 93 -4.10 -1.88 -3.40
CA GLN A 93 -3.36 -0.66 -3.09
C GLN A 93 -2.78 -0.72 -1.67
N ILE A 94 -3.58 -1.14 -0.71
CA ILE A 94 -3.16 -1.34 0.68
C ILE A 94 -2.03 -2.37 0.74
N HIS A 95 -2.13 -3.48 0.00
CA HIS A 95 -1.12 -4.52 -0.02
C HIS A 95 0.25 -4.03 -0.54
N TYR A 96 0.27 -3.30 -1.67
CA TYR A 96 1.49 -2.69 -2.21
C TYR A 96 2.08 -1.63 -1.26
N LEU A 97 1.24 -0.81 -0.63
CA LEU A 97 1.69 0.20 0.34
C LEU A 97 2.25 -0.45 1.60
N ARG A 98 1.65 -1.55 2.08
CA ARG A 98 2.18 -2.31 3.23
C ARG A 98 3.59 -2.84 2.96
N LEU A 99 3.82 -3.40 1.78
CA LEU A 99 5.17 -3.83 1.39
C LEU A 99 6.14 -2.65 1.26
N THR A 100 5.70 -1.54 0.65
CA THR A 100 6.50 -0.31 0.56
C THR A 100 6.91 0.18 1.95
N ILE A 101 6.00 0.20 2.92
CA ILE A 101 6.29 0.59 4.30
C ILE A 101 7.27 -0.42 4.94
N ALA A 102 7.09 -1.72 4.73
CA ALA A 102 8.01 -2.74 5.25
C ALA A 102 9.44 -2.50 4.77
N ILE A 103 9.64 -2.26 3.46
CA ILE A 103 10.97 -1.96 2.91
C ILE A 103 11.54 -0.66 3.49
N LEU A 104 10.71 0.37 3.65
CA LEU A 104 11.12 1.66 4.21
C LEU A 104 11.35 1.64 5.72
N LYS A 105 10.94 0.59 6.46
CA LYS A 105 11.34 0.43 7.86
C LYS A 105 12.79 -0.03 8.02
N HIS A 106 13.31 -0.76 7.03
CA HIS A 106 14.71 -1.18 7.02
C HIS A 106 15.63 0.04 6.82
N GLU A 107 16.54 0.30 7.76
CA GLU A 107 17.29 1.56 7.83
C GLU A 107 18.15 1.81 6.58
N LYS A 108 18.96 0.83 6.16
CA LYS A 108 19.85 0.98 5.00
C LYS A 108 19.05 1.17 3.71
N SER A 109 18.01 0.35 3.52
CA SER A 109 17.13 0.44 2.36
C SER A 109 16.40 1.79 2.31
N ARG A 110 15.86 2.26 3.44
CA ARG A 110 15.22 3.58 3.54
C ARG A 110 16.16 4.69 3.14
N LYS A 111 17.38 4.70 3.69
CA LYS A 111 18.39 5.74 3.40
C LYS A 111 18.70 5.78 1.90
N TYR A 112 18.97 4.63 1.29
CA TYR A 112 19.22 4.54 -0.14
C TYR A 112 18.02 5.03 -0.99
N LEU A 113 16.82 4.51 -0.71
CA LEU A 113 15.62 4.79 -1.50
C LEU A 113 15.19 6.26 -1.41
N LEU A 114 15.25 6.87 -0.22
CA LEU A 114 14.92 8.29 -0.07
C LEU A 114 15.95 9.18 -0.77
N SER A 115 17.24 8.87 -0.64
CA SER A 115 18.30 9.69 -1.24
C SER A 115 18.39 9.57 -2.76
N ASN A 116 18.04 8.41 -3.35
CA ASN A 116 18.35 8.13 -4.75
C ASN A 116 17.14 7.80 -5.64
N VAL A 117 15.97 7.48 -5.06
CA VAL A 117 14.83 6.97 -5.85
C VAL A 117 13.56 7.78 -5.64
N LEU A 118 13.05 7.88 -4.40
CA LEU A 118 11.71 8.41 -4.11
C LEU A 118 11.52 9.89 -4.43
N PHE A 119 12.53 10.73 -4.16
CA PHE A 119 12.40 12.19 -4.25
C PHE A 119 12.93 12.79 -5.55
N ASP A 120 13.11 11.99 -6.60
CA ASP A 120 13.27 12.54 -7.95
C ASP A 120 11.97 13.27 -8.37
N VAL A 121 12.08 14.41 -9.05
CA VAL A 121 10.96 15.31 -9.40
C VAL A 121 9.82 14.57 -10.11
N LEU A 122 10.14 13.59 -10.96
CA LEU A 122 9.13 12.80 -11.68
C LEU A 122 8.54 11.68 -10.81
N ARG A 123 9.33 11.07 -9.93
CA ARG A 123 8.92 9.91 -9.12
C ARG A 123 8.18 10.32 -7.86
N SER A 124 8.56 11.45 -7.27
CA SER A 124 7.86 12.06 -6.15
C SER A 124 6.41 12.40 -6.51
N VAL A 125 6.16 12.91 -7.72
CA VAL A 125 4.78 13.16 -8.19
C VAL A 125 3.95 11.88 -8.23
N VAL A 126 4.53 10.76 -8.67
CA VAL A 126 3.85 9.46 -8.68
C VAL A 126 3.62 8.93 -7.28
N PHE A 127 4.59 9.09 -6.38
CA PHE A 127 4.49 8.67 -4.98
C PHE A 127 3.45 9.50 -4.19
N PHE A 128 3.43 10.81 -4.42
CA PHE A 128 2.45 11.72 -3.81
C PHE A 128 1.09 11.69 -4.52
N TYR A 129 0.98 11.04 -5.69
CA TYR A 129 -0.29 10.78 -6.33
C TYR A 129 -1.06 9.71 -5.55
N ILE A 130 -1.67 10.14 -4.45
CA ILE A 130 -2.65 9.35 -3.75
C ILE A 130 -3.82 9.17 -4.71
N LYS A 131 -4.07 7.93 -5.15
CA LYS A 131 -5.36 7.58 -5.74
C LYS A 131 -6.40 7.90 -4.69
N SER A 132 -7.10 9.02 -4.86
CA SER A 132 -8.18 9.35 -3.95
C SER A 132 -9.19 8.21 -4.01
N PRO A 133 -9.57 7.62 -2.86
CA PRO A 133 -10.68 6.67 -2.77
C PRO A 133 -12.00 7.21 -3.35
N LEU A 134 -12.04 8.52 -3.63
CA LEU A 134 -13.19 9.29 -4.08
C LEU A 134 -13.27 9.47 -5.60
N ARG A 135 -12.58 8.66 -6.41
CA ARG A 135 -13.11 8.41 -7.76
C ARG A 135 -14.31 7.49 -7.63
N VAL A 136 -15.39 8.07 -7.12
CA VAL A 136 -16.67 7.42 -6.79
C VAL A 136 -17.22 6.62 -7.99
N GLU A 137 -16.91 7.11 -9.20
CA GLU A 137 -17.21 6.45 -10.48
C GLU A 137 -16.31 5.23 -10.74
N GLU A 138 -14.99 5.36 -10.62
CA GLU A 138 -14.04 4.27 -10.93
C GLU A 138 -14.10 3.10 -9.94
N ALA A 139 -14.47 3.36 -8.68
CA ALA A 139 -14.58 2.34 -7.64
C ALA A 139 -15.95 1.64 -7.60
N GLY A 140 -16.90 2.03 -8.47
CA GLY A 140 -18.30 1.58 -8.36
C GLY A 140 -18.98 2.01 -7.05
N LEU A 141 -18.41 2.99 -6.34
CA LEU A 141 -18.92 3.45 -5.05
C LEU A 141 -20.27 4.13 -5.21
N GLN A 142 -20.52 4.76 -6.37
CA GLN A 142 -21.83 5.30 -6.74
C GLN A 142 -22.93 4.23 -6.80
N GLU A 143 -22.60 3.03 -7.27
CA GLU A 143 -23.54 1.91 -7.30
C GLU A 143 -23.83 1.39 -5.88
N LEU A 144 -22.80 1.40 -5.02
CA LEU A 144 -22.89 0.89 -3.67
C LEU A 144 -23.61 1.86 -2.70
N ILE A 145 -23.32 3.16 -2.84
CA ILE A 145 -23.86 4.28 -2.06
C ILE A 145 -24.41 5.34 -3.04
N PRO A 146 -25.64 5.15 -3.55
CA PRO A 146 -26.21 6.04 -4.57
C PRO A 146 -26.60 7.43 -4.04
N THR A 147 -26.74 7.57 -2.72
CA THR A 147 -27.11 8.83 -2.07
C THR A 147 -26.20 9.07 -0.88
N THR A 148 -25.54 10.23 -0.85
CA THR A 148 -24.82 10.70 0.33
C THR A 148 -25.79 11.39 1.28
N TRP A 149 -25.56 11.22 2.58
CA TRP A 149 -26.30 11.92 3.62
C TRP A 149 -25.29 12.49 4.62
N TRP A 150 -25.48 13.76 4.97
CA TRP A 150 -24.70 14.41 6.02
C TRP A 150 -25.66 14.99 7.05
N PRO A 151 -25.37 14.88 8.36
CA PRO A 151 -26.18 15.54 9.37
C PRO A 151 -26.16 17.04 9.11
N ASN A 152 -27.32 17.63 8.78
CA ASN A 152 -27.48 19.07 8.63
C ASN A 152 -27.43 19.76 10.02
N ARG A 153 -26.24 19.75 10.65
CA ARG A 153 -25.98 20.51 11.89
C ARG A 153 -25.42 21.90 11.60
N PHE A 154 -25.01 22.17 10.37
CA PHE A 154 -24.37 23.43 10.01
C PHE A 154 -25.35 24.33 9.26
N ASN A 155 -25.54 25.55 9.75
CA ASN A 155 -26.28 26.57 9.01
C ASN A 155 -25.42 27.08 7.83
N LYS A 156 -25.99 27.86 6.90
CA LYS A 156 -25.28 28.41 5.72
C LYS A 156 -24.01 29.24 6.06
N GLU A 157 -23.84 29.61 7.33
CA GLU A 157 -22.66 30.33 7.88
C GLU A 157 -21.66 29.42 8.63
N GLY A 158 -21.81 28.09 8.59
CA GLY A 158 -20.89 27.14 9.21
C GLY A 158 -20.97 27.03 10.75
N LYS A 159 -21.94 27.70 11.39
CA LYS A 159 -22.20 27.57 12.84
C LYS A 159 -23.05 26.33 13.13
N GLU A 160 -22.65 25.54 14.13
CA GLU A 160 -23.46 24.43 14.66
C GLU A 160 -24.78 24.96 15.21
N SER A 161 -25.88 24.56 14.58
CA SER A 161 -27.24 24.85 15.04
C SER A 161 -27.59 23.87 16.16
N LYS A 162 -27.83 24.36 17.37
CA LYS A 162 -28.25 23.55 18.54
C LYS A 162 -29.69 23.04 18.45
N GLU A 163 -30.45 23.45 17.43
CA GLU A 163 -31.84 23.05 17.26
C GLU A 163 -31.94 21.68 16.59
N VAL A 164 -32.53 20.73 17.31
CA VAL A 164 -32.97 19.45 16.76
C VAL A 164 -34.14 19.73 15.82
N LYS A 165 -33.85 20.11 14.57
CA LYS A 165 -34.88 20.14 13.52
C LYS A 165 -35.45 18.74 13.38
N ASN A 166 -36.78 18.62 13.51
CA ASN A 166 -37.48 17.37 13.26
C ASN A 166 -37.17 16.89 11.84
N GLU A 167 -36.44 15.78 11.73
CA GLU A 167 -35.99 15.21 10.47
C GLU A 167 -37.20 14.94 9.55
N SER A 168 -37.18 15.51 8.34
CA SER A 168 -38.24 15.32 7.36
C SER A 168 -38.36 13.85 6.93
N SER A 169 -39.53 13.41 6.47
CA SER A 169 -39.72 12.05 5.94
C SER A 169 -38.75 11.72 4.80
N GLU A 170 -38.43 12.70 3.96
CA GLU A 170 -37.47 12.57 2.86
C GLU A 170 -36.03 12.47 3.37
N GLU A 171 -35.65 13.28 4.37
CA GLU A 171 -34.32 13.20 5.01
C GLU A 171 -34.10 11.85 5.68
N ARG A 172 -35.12 11.33 6.39
CA ARG A 172 -35.10 9.98 6.97
C ARG A 172 -34.91 8.91 5.91
N LEU A 173 -35.56 9.03 4.75
CA LEU A 173 -35.43 8.08 3.66
C LEU A 173 -34.02 8.08 3.07
N ARG A 174 -33.45 9.28 2.82
CA ARG A 174 -32.08 9.46 2.33
C ARG A 174 -31.05 8.92 3.33
N ARG A 175 -31.23 9.22 4.62
CA ARG A 175 -30.39 8.70 5.70
C ARG A 175 -30.38 7.17 5.73
N ARG A 176 -31.56 6.54 5.71
CA ARG A 176 -31.66 5.07 5.70
C ARG A 176 -31.04 4.46 4.44
N ALA A 177 -31.17 5.11 3.28
CA ALA A 177 -30.54 4.65 2.05
C ALA A 177 -29.00 4.71 2.13
N TYR A 178 -28.46 5.80 2.66
CA TYR A 178 -27.04 5.97 2.94
C TYR A 178 -26.52 4.93 3.95
N GLU A 179 -27.19 4.77 5.09
CA GLU A 179 -26.82 3.79 6.14
C GLU A 179 -26.79 2.36 5.60
N ARG A 180 -27.77 1.97 4.76
CA ARG A 180 -27.74 0.68 4.06
C ARG A 180 -26.56 0.54 3.11
N GLY A 181 -26.22 1.60 2.37
CA GLY A 181 -25.05 1.65 1.50
C GLY A 181 -23.75 1.43 2.30
N CYS A 182 -23.60 2.14 3.41
CA CYS A 182 -22.46 1.99 4.32
C CYS A 182 -22.38 0.57 4.90
N GLN A 183 -23.50 -0.05 5.28
CA GLN A 183 -23.51 -1.44 5.75
C GLN A 183 -23.06 -2.43 4.67
N ARG A 184 -23.47 -2.23 3.41
CA ARG A 184 -22.99 -3.06 2.29
C ARG A 184 -21.51 -2.89 2.03
N LEU A 185 -21.01 -1.65 2.10
CA LEU A 185 -19.57 -1.36 2.00
C LEU A 185 -18.80 -2.04 3.13
N LYS A 186 -19.27 -1.89 4.37
CA LYS A 186 -18.66 -2.53 5.54
C LYS A 186 -18.55 -4.05 5.37
N LYS A 187 -19.63 -4.70 4.92
CA LYS A 187 -19.62 -6.14 4.61
C LYS A 187 -18.64 -6.54 3.50
N ARG A 188 -18.31 -5.66 2.56
CA ARG A 188 -17.31 -5.95 1.50
C ARG A 188 -15.88 -5.78 2.00
N ILE A 189 -15.66 -4.90 2.97
CA ILE A 189 -14.32 -4.61 3.53
C ILE A 189 -13.93 -5.62 4.63
N GLU A 190 -14.89 -6.15 5.38
CA GLU A 190 -14.66 -7.11 6.47
C GLU A 190 -14.51 -8.58 6.01
N VAL A 191 -14.54 -8.86 4.70
CA VAL A 191 -14.30 -10.18 4.09
C VAL A 191 -12.82 -10.31 3.74
#